data_AF-I5B3V2-F1
#
_entry.id   AF-I5B3V2-F1
#
_cell.length_a   1.000
_cell.length_b   1.000
_cell.length_c   1.000
_cell.angle_alpha   90.00
_cell.angle_beta   90.00
_cell.angle_gamma   90.00
#
_symmetry.space_group_name_H-M   'P 1'
#
loop_
_entity.id
_entity.type
_entity.pdbx_description
1 polymer ?
#
loop_
_entity_poly.entity_id
_entity_poly.type
_entity_poly.pdbx_seq_one_letter_code
_entity_poly.pdbx_strand_id
1 'polypeptide(L)'
;MKFNINQLDEVEYDGSYDSEEALTQYQDSILEEFALSFEGKERIKADPEMGFWIAQLIYYGIGYIGVSLPQMDEGDINEIITDLFPRKISLSSPEDADDAIPELLAFWQFLGSKYKLPNADTIIDYLTEIKPKFNSIMHDSSKFGMAKSFMTMGQRAGFEMADQNQMNEFMQLYNKNIIEGQSGIPSTIKAFDSNPEYPLSKKANAKKKQKRKNAKASRKKNSKKRKR
;
A
#
# COMPACT_ATOMS: atom_id res chain seq x y z
N MET A 1 -26.40 -0.65 4.81
CA MET A 1 -26.14 0.73 5.27
C MET A 1 -25.60 1.53 4.11
N LYS A 2 -25.77 2.86 4.08
CA LYS A 2 -25.12 3.70 3.06
C LYS A 2 -23.63 3.79 3.38
N PHE A 3 -22.76 3.48 2.43
CA PHE A 3 -21.31 3.57 2.60
C PHE A 3 -20.87 5.01 2.94
N ASN A 4 -19.83 5.14 3.78
CA ASN A 4 -19.23 6.41 4.16
C ASN A 4 -17.75 6.46 3.75
N ILE A 5 -17.44 7.28 2.74
CA ILE A 5 -16.07 7.43 2.21
C ILE A 5 -15.05 7.91 3.27
N ASN A 6 -15.50 8.62 4.31
CA ASN A 6 -14.64 9.14 5.39
C ASN A 6 -14.50 8.17 6.58
N GLN A 7 -15.01 6.94 6.49
CA GLN A 7 -14.99 5.99 7.61
C GLN A 7 -13.58 5.73 8.15
N LEU A 8 -12.56 5.75 7.30
CA LEU A 8 -11.17 5.51 7.70
C LEU A 8 -10.44 6.76 8.25
N ASP A 9 -11.00 7.97 8.14
CA ASP A 9 -10.33 9.22 8.57
C ASP A 9 -9.99 9.24 10.06
N GLU A 10 -10.86 8.60 10.87
CA GLU A 10 -10.73 8.58 12.32
C GLU A 10 -9.97 7.36 12.83
N VAL A 11 -9.91 6.28 12.04
CA VAL A 11 -9.25 5.03 12.39
C VAL A 11 -7.74 5.24 12.51
N GLU A 12 -7.16 4.79 13.61
CA GLU A 12 -5.71 4.63 13.71
C GLU A 12 -5.40 3.18 13.33
N TYR A 13 -4.85 2.97 12.15
CA TYR A 13 -4.40 1.64 11.75
C TYR A 13 -3.15 1.26 12.54
N ASP A 14 -3.25 0.21 13.33
CA ASP A 14 -2.18 -0.31 14.17
C ASP A 14 -1.88 -1.80 13.92
N GLY A 15 -2.54 -2.40 12.91
CA GLY A 15 -2.41 -3.82 12.61
C GLY A 15 -3.11 -4.72 13.62
N SER A 16 -3.92 -4.18 14.53
CA SER A 16 -4.83 -4.98 15.35
C SER A 16 -5.97 -5.55 14.50
N TYR A 17 -6.54 -6.66 14.98
CA TYR A 17 -7.72 -7.29 14.38
C TYR A 17 -8.84 -6.27 14.08
N ASP A 18 -9.16 -5.38 15.03
CA ASP A 18 -10.21 -4.38 14.86
C ASP A 18 -9.89 -3.39 13.71
N SER A 19 -8.62 -2.97 13.59
CA SER A 19 -8.19 -2.06 12.52
C SER A 19 -8.13 -2.73 11.15
N GLU A 20 -7.81 -4.03 11.11
CA GLU A 20 -7.84 -4.85 9.90
C GLU A 20 -9.28 -5.11 9.45
N GLU A 21 -10.17 -5.48 10.37
CA GLU A 21 -11.59 -5.68 10.09
C GLU A 21 -12.24 -4.40 9.54
N ALA A 22 -11.95 -3.24 10.16
CA ALA A 22 -12.45 -1.96 9.67
C ALA A 22 -11.95 -1.62 8.26
N LEU A 23 -10.70 -1.98 7.94
CA LEU A 23 -10.14 -1.80 6.59
C LEU A 23 -10.81 -2.72 5.57
N THR A 24 -10.95 -4.01 5.89
CA THR A 24 -11.60 -5.00 5.02
C THR A 24 -13.04 -4.59 4.71
N GLN A 25 -13.83 -4.25 5.74
CA GLN A 25 -15.21 -3.80 5.54
C GLN A 25 -15.30 -2.54 4.65
N TYR A 26 -14.34 -1.61 4.80
CA TYR A 26 -14.26 -0.43 3.95
C TYR A 26 -13.94 -0.79 2.50
N GLN A 27 -12.94 -1.65 2.27
CA GLN A 27 -12.53 -2.13 0.95
C GLN A 27 -13.67 -2.86 0.24
N ASP A 28 -14.32 -3.81 0.90
CA ASP A 28 -15.44 -4.57 0.34
C ASP A 28 -16.57 -3.64 -0.10
N SER A 29 -16.94 -2.69 0.78
CA SER A 29 -18.04 -1.77 0.50
C SER A 29 -17.74 -0.80 -0.65
N ILE A 30 -16.51 -0.26 -0.73
CA ILE A 30 -16.15 0.69 -1.80
C ILE A 30 -15.95 -0.03 -3.14
N LEU A 31 -15.43 -1.26 -3.11
CA LEU A 31 -15.29 -2.11 -4.30
C LEU A 31 -16.66 -2.53 -4.84
N GLU A 32 -17.62 -2.86 -3.97
CA GLU A 32 -19.00 -3.13 -4.39
C GLU A 32 -19.63 -1.88 -5.04
N GLU A 33 -19.51 -0.70 -4.41
CA GLU A 33 -20.03 0.53 -5.00
C GLU A 33 -19.35 0.90 -6.32
N PHE A 34 -18.04 0.62 -6.46
CA PHE A 34 -17.30 0.81 -7.70
C PHE A 34 -17.75 -0.17 -8.76
N ALA A 35 -17.85 -1.47 -8.48
CA ALA A 35 -18.30 -2.49 -9.42
C ALA A 35 -19.71 -2.21 -9.97
N LEU A 36 -20.58 -1.56 -9.17
CA LEU A 36 -21.92 -1.15 -9.60
C LEU A 36 -21.97 0.17 -10.39
N SER A 37 -20.90 0.96 -10.35
CA SER A 37 -20.76 2.24 -11.07
C SER A 37 -20.63 2.05 -12.59
N PHE A 38 -20.71 3.15 -13.35
CA PHE A 38 -20.48 3.10 -14.78
C PHE A 38 -19.03 2.73 -15.08
N GLU A 39 -18.09 3.39 -14.41
CA GLU A 39 -16.65 3.22 -14.54
C GLU A 39 -16.23 1.78 -14.21
N GLY A 40 -16.75 1.22 -13.11
CA GLY A 40 -16.47 -0.18 -12.74
C GLY A 40 -17.09 -1.18 -13.70
N LYS A 41 -18.32 -0.97 -14.18
CA LYS A 41 -18.94 -1.84 -15.20
C LYS A 41 -18.17 -1.84 -16.52
N GLU A 42 -17.63 -0.71 -16.94
CA GLU A 42 -16.76 -0.68 -18.12
C GLU A 42 -15.43 -1.40 -17.86
N ARG A 43 -14.84 -1.24 -16.67
CA ARG A 43 -13.58 -1.91 -16.32
C ARG A 43 -13.71 -3.44 -16.23
N ILE A 44 -14.80 -3.96 -15.67
CA ILE A 44 -15.10 -5.40 -15.56
C ILE A 44 -15.07 -6.11 -16.92
N LYS A 45 -15.45 -5.42 -18.01
CA LYS A 45 -15.41 -6.00 -19.36
C LYS A 45 -13.98 -6.33 -19.82
N ALA A 46 -13.00 -5.57 -19.34
CA ALA A 46 -11.60 -5.76 -19.66
C ALA A 46 -10.88 -6.64 -18.64
N ASP A 47 -11.31 -6.58 -17.37
CA ASP A 47 -10.74 -7.35 -16.25
C ASP A 47 -11.84 -7.74 -15.25
N PRO A 48 -12.36 -8.97 -15.36
CA PRO A 48 -13.40 -9.47 -14.46
C PRO A 48 -12.96 -9.62 -13.00
N GLU A 49 -11.65 -9.72 -12.74
CA GLU A 49 -11.08 -9.96 -11.40
C GLU A 49 -10.51 -8.67 -10.78
N MET A 50 -10.88 -7.51 -11.33
CA MET A 50 -10.43 -6.19 -10.86
C MET A 50 -10.73 -5.97 -9.36
N GLY A 51 -9.93 -5.11 -8.73
CA GLY A 51 -10.14 -4.67 -7.34
C GLY A 51 -8.93 -4.89 -6.45
N PHE A 52 -7.99 -5.74 -6.88
CA PHE A 52 -6.74 -5.98 -6.18
C PHE A 52 -5.96 -4.67 -6.01
N TRP A 53 -5.77 -3.89 -7.07
CA TRP A 53 -4.94 -2.67 -7.03
C TRP A 53 -5.58 -1.57 -6.20
N ILE A 54 -6.91 -1.43 -6.25
CA ILE A 54 -7.67 -0.54 -5.38
C ILE A 54 -7.51 -0.94 -3.92
N ALA A 55 -7.65 -2.23 -3.59
CA ALA A 55 -7.47 -2.72 -2.24
C ALA A 55 -6.05 -2.42 -1.73
N GLN A 56 -5.02 -2.68 -2.54
CA GLN A 56 -3.63 -2.34 -2.20
C GLN A 56 -3.43 -0.84 -1.99
N LEU A 57 -3.97 0.01 -2.87
CA LEU A 57 -3.90 1.47 -2.72
C LEU A 57 -4.44 1.92 -1.36
N ILE A 58 -5.63 1.44 -0.97
CA ILE A 58 -6.27 1.79 0.31
C ILE A 58 -5.43 1.29 1.48
N TYR A 59 -4.95 0.04 1.42
CA TYR A 59 -4.12 -0.56 2.47
C TYR A 59 -2.81 0.23 2.68
N TYR A 60 -2.06 0.53 1.62
CA TYR A 60 -0.81 1.29 1.74
C TYR A 60 -1.07 2.75 2.14
N GLY A 61 -2.17 3.33 1.67
CA GLY A 61 -2.65 4.63 2.13
C GLY A 61 -2.79 4.69 3.64
N ILE A 62 -3.59 3.81 4.22
CA ILE A 62 -3.88 3.88 5.66
C ILE A 62 -2.75 3.29 6.51
N GLY A 63 -2.23 2.13 6.12
CA GLY A 63 -1.30 1.34 6.93
C GLY A 63 0.14 1.83 6.88
N TYR A 64 0.53 2.56 5.82
CA TYR A 64 1.91 3.03 5.65
C TYR A 64 2.02 4.56 5.63
N ILE A 65 1.10 5.26 4.96
CA ILE A 65 1.11 6.72 4.82
C ILE A 65 0.24 7.40 5.90
N GLY A 66 -0.79 6.72 6.40
CA GLY A 66 -1.75 7.26 7.35
C GLY A 66 -2.73 8.25 6.71
N VAL A 67 -3.20 7.93 5.50
CA VAL A 67 -4.23 8.69 4.76
C VAL A 67 -5.32 7.79 4.22
N SER A 68 -6.56 8.27 4.27
CA SER A 68 -7.72 7.68 3.60
C SER A 68 -7.90 8.28 2.20
N LEU A 69 -8.78 7.69 1.38
CA LEU A 69 -9.05 8.16 0.01
C LEU A 69 -9.41 9.66 -0.07
N PRO A 70 -10.29 10.23 0.79
CA PRO A 70 -10.60 11.67 0.75
C PRO A 70 -9.41 12.59 1.05
N GLN A 71 -8.38 12.07 1.71
CA GLN A 71 -7.22 12.83 2.18
C GLN A 71 -5.99 12.66 1.30
N MET A 72 -6.00 11.69 0.37
CA MET A 72 -4.88 11.44 -0.53
C MET A 72 -4.66 12.60 -1.48
N ASP A 73 -3.39 13.00 -1.60
CA ASP A 73 -2.90 13.93 -2.61
C ASP A 73 -2.03 13.19 -3.66
N GLU A 74 -1.63 13.90 -4.71
CA GLU A 74 -0.72 13.36 -5.75
C GLU A 74 0.57 12.78 -5.15
N GLY A 75 1.12 13.42 -4.12
CA GLY A 75 2.34 12.97 -3.45
C GLY A 75 2.17 11.63 -2.74
N ASP A 76 1.00 11.40 -2.12
CA ASP A 76 0.64 10.12 -1.51
C ASP A 76 0.54 9.02 -2.59
N ILE A 77 -0.12 9.31 -3.72
CA ILE A 77 -0.23 8.36 -4.83
C ILE A 77 1.14 8.07 -5.44
N ASN A 78 1.98 9.08 -5.62
CA ASN A 78 3.34 8.90 -6.09
C ASN A 78 4.18 8.02 -5.15
N GLU A 79 4.09 8.22 -3.83
CA GLU A 79 4.76 7.35 -2.84
C GLU A 79 4.26 5.90 -2.94
N ILE A 80 2.95 5.69 -3.08
CA ILE A 80 2.39 4.34 -3.22
C ILE A 80 2.87 3.67 -4.51
N ILE A 81 2.70 4.35 -5.65
CA ILE A 81 2.98 3.81 -6.99
C ILE A 81 4.48 3.57 -7.21
N THR A 82 5.34 4.46 -6.74
CA THR A 82 6.78 4.46 -7.12
C THR A 82 7.72 3.89 -6.05
N ASP A 83 7.24 3.72 -4.82
CA ASP A 83 7.97 3.11 -3.71
C ASP A 83 7.22 1.90 -3.15
N LEU A 84 6.02 2.07 -2.59
CA LEU A 84 5.39 0.99 -1.82
C LEU A 84 4.99 -0.22 -2.68
N PHE A 85 4.35 -0.01 -3.82
CA PHE A 85 3.99 -1.08 -4.74
C PHE A 85 5.20 -1.89 -5.21
N PRO A 86 6.24 -1.31 -5.86
CA PRO A 86 7.39 -2.09 -6.33
C PRO A 86 8.16 -2.75 -5.18
N ARG A 87 8.17 -2.11 -4.00
CA ARG A 87 8.83 -2.61 -2.80
C ARG A 87 8.13 -3.81 -2.17
N LYS A 88 6.80 -3.86 -2.19
CA LYS A 88 5.99 -4.77 -1.36
C LYS A 88 5.18 -5.78 -2.15
N ILE A 89 4.71 -5.43 -3.34
CA ILE A 89 3.90 -6.32 -4.17
C ILE A 89 4.83 -7.17 -5.03
N SER A 90 4.67 -8.49 -4.92
CA SER A 90 5.32 -9.46 -5.81
C SER A 90 4.34 -9.83 -6.91
N LEU A 91 4.81 -9.82 -8.16
CA LEU A 91 4.03 -10.20 -9.32
C LEU A 91 4.32 -11.68 -9.63
N SER A 92 3.30 -12.40 -10.09
CA SER A 92 3.48 -13.77 -10.59
C SER A 92 4.02 -13.74 -12.00
N SER A 93 3.61 -12.75 -12.80
CA SER A 93 4.17 -12.47 -14.12
C SER A 93 4.26 -10.97 -14.41
N PRO A 94 5.09 -10.54 -15.38
CA PRO A 94 5.26 -9.12 -15.68
C PRO A 94 3.98 -8.38 -16.09
N GLU A 95 3.09 -9.07 -16.79
CA GLU A 95 1.80 -8.56 -17.24
C GLU A 95 0.81 -8.29 -16.11
N ASP A 96 0.99 -8.88 -14.91
CA ASP A 96 0.13 -8.62 -13.74
C ASP A 96 0.10 -7.12 -13.37
N ALA A 97 1.16 -6.36 -13.71
CA ALA A 97 1.24 -4.92 -13.47
C ALA A 97 0.47 -4.07 -14.49
N ASP A 98 0.09 -4.62 -15.65
CA ASP A 98 -0.47 -3.84 -16.75
C ASP A 98 -1.88 -3.32 -16.43
N ASP A 99 -2.60 -4.04 -15.57
CA ASP A 99 -3.95 -3.70 -15.12
C ASP A 99 -4.01 -2.67 -13.99
N ALA A 100 -2.89 -2.44 -13.29
CA ALA A 100 -2.86 -1.57 -12.11
C ALA A 100 -3.32 -0.14 -12.40
N ILE A 101 -2.67 0.52 -13.36
CA ILE A 101 -2.96 1.92 -13.66
C ILE A 101 -4.34 2.10 -14.32
N PRO A 102 -4.77 1.26 -15.28
CA PRO A 102 -6.15 1.28 -15.77
C PRO A 102 -7.21 1.13 -14.68
N GLU A 103 -7.03 0.20 -13.74
CA GLU A 103 -7.95 0.01 -12.61
C GLU A 103 -8.02 1.26 -11.73
N LEU A 104 -6.87 1.79 -11.33
CA LEU A 104 -6.80 2.99 -10.49
C LEU A 104 -7.37 4.24 -11.18
N LEU A 105 -7.16 4.40 -12.49
CA LEU A 105 -7.76 5.50 -13.26
C LEU A 105 -9.30 5.43 -13.22
N ALA A 106 -9.88 4.26 -13.52
CA ALA A 106 -11.33 4.08 -13.48
C ALA A 106 -11.88 4.32 -12.07
N PHE A 107 -11.15 3.88 -11.05
CA PHE A 107 -11.53 4.09 -9.66
C PHE A 107 -11.53 5.57 -9.27
N TRP A 108 -10.48 6.32 -9.61
CA TRP A 108 -10.42 7.75 -9.29
C TRP A 108 -11.45 8.59 -10.06
N GLN A 109 -11.80 8.19 -11.29
CA GLN A 109 -12.92 8.78 -12.02
C GLN A 109 -14.24 8.59 -11.28
N PHE A 110 -14.50 7.36 -10.81
CA PHE A 110 -15.65 7.06 -9.96
C PHE A 110 -15.65 7.87 -8.65
N LEU A 111 -14.49 8.00 -7.99
CA LEU A 111 -14.41 8.78 -6.75
C LEU A 111 -14.68 10.27 -6.98
N GLY A 112 -14.15 10.84 -8.06
CA GLY A 112 -14.43 12.21 -8.49
C GLY A 112 -15.89 12.42 -8.88
N SER A 113 -16.50 11.46 -9.58
CA SER A 113 -17.88 11.57 -10.06
C SER A 113 -18.89 11.41 -8.91
N LYS A 114 -18.74 10.39 -8.05
CA LYS A 114 -19.70 10.04 -6.99
C LYS A 114 -19.51 10.82 -5.71
N TYR A 115 -18.27 10.93 -5.22
CA TYR A 115 -17.98 11.56 -3.91
C TYR A 115 -17.42 12.97 -4.02
N LYS A 116 -17.16 13.46 -5.24
CA LYS A 116 -16.63 14.81 -5.49
C LYS A 116 -15.31 15.06 -4.76
N LEU A 117 -14.43 14.06 -4.73
CA LEU A 117 -13.13 14.21 -4.08
C LEU A 117 -12.31 15.29 -4.80
N PRO A 118 -11.79 16.30 -4.09
CA PRO A 118 -11.21 17.50 -4.70
C PRO A 118 -9.91 17.23 -5.46
N ASN A 119 -9.17 16.19 -5.08
CA ASN A 119 -7.89 15.84 -5.70
C ASN A 119 -8.02 14.79 -6.82
N ALA A 120 -9.25 14.35 -7.14
CA ALA A 120 -9.45 13.25 -8.10
C ALA A 120 -8.84 13.56 -9.47
N ASP A 121 -9.10 14.75 -10.02
CA ASP A 121 -8.59 15.15 -11.34
C ASP A 121 -7.05 15.21 -11.36
N THR A 122 -6.42 15.79 -10.33
CA THR A 122 -4.96 15.84 -10.20
C THR A 122 -4.34 14.44 -10.12
N ILE A 123 -5.00 13.52 -9.40
CA ILE A 123 -4.53 12.13 -9.29
C ILE A 123 -4.70 11.39 -10.62
N ILE A 124 -5.80 11.63 -11.35
CA ILE A 124 -6.03 11.05 -12.69
C ILE A 124 -4.95 11.52 -13.67
N ASP A 125 -4.61 12.80 -13.65
CA ASP A 125 -3.53 13.36 -14.50
C ASP A 125 -2.19 12.68 -14.20
N TYR A 126 -1.82 12.57 -12.93
CA TYR A 126 -0.60 11.89 -12.50
C TYR A 126 -0.58 10.41 -12.91
N LEU A 127 -1.67 9.66 -12.69
CA LEU A 127 -1.78 8.26 -13.07
C LEU A 127 -1.64 8.08 -14.59
N THR A 128 -2.18 9.02 -15.37
CA THR A 128 -2.03 9.03 -16.83
C THR A 128 -0.58 9.24 -17.25
N GLU A 129 0.15 10.16 -16.59
CA GLU A 129 1.57 10.42 -16.86
C GLU A 129 2.47 9.24 -16.50
N ILE A 130 2.23 8.60 -15.35
CA ILE A 130 3.09 7.52 -14.85
C ILE A 130 2.84 6.18 -15.56
N LYS A 131 1.64 5.98 -16.13
CA LYS A 131 1.23 4.73 -16.81
C LYS A 131 2.33 4.08 -17.68
N PRO A 132 2.96 4.77 -18.65
CA PRO A 132 3.97 4.14 -19.51
C PRO A 132 5.24 3.68 -18.77
N LYS A 133 5.49 4.18 -17.56
CA LYS A 133 6.67 3.83 -16.74
C LYS A 133 6.32 2.81 -15.65
N PHE A 134 5.05 2.55 -15.37
CA PHE A 134 4.66 1.76 -14.21
C PHE A 134 5.20 0.33 -14.25
N ASN A 135 5.10 -0.34 -15.39
CA ASN A 135 5.62 -1.70 -15.53
C ASN A 135 7.13 -1.76 -15.25
N SER A 136 7.93 -0.83 -15.80
CA SER A 136 9.38 -0.80 -15.53
C SER A 136 9.71 -0.49 -14.07
N ILE A 137 8.91 0.35 -13.41
CA ILE A 137 9.03 0.63 -11.96
C ILE A 137 8.80 -0.65 -11.14
N MET A 138 7.79 -1.45 -11.46
CA MET A 138 7.47 -2.70 -10.75
C MET A 138 8.55 -3.78 -10.86
N HIS A 139 9.35 -3.73 -11.93
CA HIS A 139 10.44 -4.67 -12.21
C HIS A 139 11.83 -4.16 -11.81
N ASP A 140 11.93 -2.92 -11.34
CA ASP A 140 13.19 -2.36 -10.88
C ASP A 140 13.59 -2.97 -9.52
N SER A 141 14.50 -3.95 -9.58
CA SER A 141 15.00 -4.64 -8.39
C SER A 141 15.67 -3.71 -7.35
N SER A 142 16.11 -2.51 -7.75
CA SER A 142 16.66 -1.52 -6.81
C SER A 142 15.60 -0.92 -5.88
N LYS A 143 14.32 -1.05 -6.25
CA LYS A 143 13.16 -0.60 -5.45
C LYS A 143 12.59 -1.69 -4.55
N PHE A 144 13.09 -2.93 -4.64
CA PHE A 144 12.51 -4.05 -3.89
C PHE A 144 12.78 -3.92 -2.40
N GLY A 145 11.78 -4.29 -1.61
CA GLY A 145 11.93 -4.40 -0.16
C GLY A 145 12.67 -5.66 0.20
N MET A 146 13.21 -5.69 1.42
CA MET A 146 13.99 -6.79 1.96
C MET A 146 13.43 -8.19 1.69
N ALA A 147 12.16 -8.40 2.06
CA ALA A 147 11.50 -9.68 1.86
C ALA A 147 11.43 -10.07 0.38
N LYS A 148 10.98 -9.15 -0.49
CA LYS A 148 10.89 -9.38 -1.94
C LYS A 148 12.27 -9.65 -2.54
N SER A 149 13.30 -8.87 -2.19
CA SER A 149 14.67 -9.10 -2.64
C SER A 149 15.20 -10.49 -2.23
N PHE A 150 14.93 -10.92 -0.99
CA PHE A 150 15.32 -12.24 -0.51
C PHE A 150 14.62 -13.36 -1.30
N MET A 151 13.30 -13.26 -1.49
CA MET A 151 12.52 -14.22 -2.27
C MET A 151 13.00 -14.31 -3.73
N THR A 152 13.18 -13.17 -4.39
CA THR A 152 13.70 -13.12 -5.77
C THR A 152 15.11 -13.72 -5.87
N MET A 153 15.96 -13.51 -4.87
CA MET A 153 17.30 -14.09 -4.85
C MET A 153 17.25 -15.62 -4.75
N GLY A 154 16.40 -16.16 -3.88
CA GLY A 154 16.20 -17.60 -3.74
C GLY A 154 15.66 -18.25 -5.01
N GLN A 155 14.63 -17.65 -5.62
CA GLN A 155 14.08 -18.10 -6.91
C GLN A 155 15.14 -18.12 -8.02
N ARG A 156 15.96 -17.08 -8.13
CA ARG A 156 17.07 -17.02 -9.10
C ARG A 156 18.16 -18.05 -8.83
N ALA A 157 18.33 -18.45 -7.57
CA ALA A 157 19.23 -19.53 -7.17
C ALA A 157 18.60 -20.93 -7.38
N GLY A 158 17.37 -21.00 -7.91
CA GLY A 158 16.68 -22.26 -8.22
C GLY A 158 15.87 -22.85 -7.07
N PHE A 159 15.68 -22.11 -5.97
CA PHE A 159 14.88 -22.55 -4.84
C PHE A 159 13.40 -22.23 -5.06
N GLU A 160 12.53 -23.19 -4.73
CA GLU A 160 11.09 -22.93 -4.60
C GLU A 160 10.82 -22.23 -3.27
N MET A 161 10.63 -20.91 -3.32
CA MET A 161 10.51 -20.11 -2.11
C MET A 161 9.14 -20.22 -1.42
N ALA A 162 8.15 -20.85 -2.06
CA ALA A 162 6.89 -21.23 -1.40
C ALA A 162 7.03 -22.52 -0.56
N ASP A 163 8.09 -23.31 -0.76
CA ASP A 163 8.38 -24.50 0.03
C ASP A 163 9.21 -24.14 1.27
N GLN A 164 8.71 -24.50 2.46
CA GLN A 164 9.35 -24.12 3.72
C GLN A 164 10.74 -24.75 3.90
N ASN A 165 10.97 -25.96 3.40
CA ASN A 165 12.27 -26.62 3.50
C ASN A 165 13.29 -25.94 2.58
N GLN A 166 12.91 -25.65 1.33
CA GLN A 166 13.78 -24.96 0.38
C GLN A 166 14.05 -23.51 0.80
N MET A 167 13.06 -22.81 1.35
CA MET A 167 13.26 -21.47 1.94
C MET A 167 14.25 -21.52 3.12
N ASN A 168 14.14 -22.50 4.00
CA ASN A 168 15.06 -22.67 5.13
C ASN A 168 16.49 -22.99 4.66
N GLU A 169 16.64 -23.85 3.65
CA GLU A 169 17.93 -24.16 3.04
C GLU A 169 18.58 -22.91 2.43
N PHE A 170 17.81 -22.16 1.63
CA PHE A 170 18.29 -20.90 1.07
C PHE A 170 18.65 -19.88 2.14
N MET A 171 17.87 -19.78 3.23
CA MET A 171 18.18 -18.89 4.35
C MET A 171 19.52 -19.23 5.03
N GLN A 172 19.82 -20.52 5.20
CA GLN A 172 21.12 -20.95 5.75
C GLN A 172 22.28 -20.59 4.82
N LEU A 173 22.13 -20.83 3.51
CA LEU A 173 23.11 -20.44 2.50
C LEU A 173 23.33 -18.93 2.47
N TYR A 174 22.25 -18.15 2.51
CA TYR A 174 22.28 -16.70 2.54
C TYR A 174 23.03 -16.17 3.78
N ASN A 175 22.68 -16.67 4.97
CA ASN A 175 23.33 -16.28 6.21
C ASN A 175 24.82 -16.63 6.21
N LYS A 176 25.19 -17.80 5.68
CA LYS A 176 26.59 -18.22 5.53
C LYS A 176 27.37 -17.26 4.63
N ASN A 177 26.81 -16.89 3.47
CA ASN A 177 27.46 -15.98 2.51
C ASN A 177 27.62 -14.55 3.06
N ILE A 178 26.66 -14.06 3.86
CA ILE A 178 26.78 -12.77 4.55
C ILE A 178 27.87 -12.79 5.61
N ILE A 179 27.94 -13.86 6.42
CA ILE A 179 28.95 -14.00 7.49
C ILE A 179 30.35 -14.14 6.89
N GLU A 180 30.49 -14.82 5.75
CA GLU A 180 31.77 -15.05 5.06
C GLU A 180 32.23 -13.85 4.21
N GLY A 181 31.47 -12.74 4.17
CA GLY A 181 31.90 -11.49 3.55
C GLY A 181 32.04 -11.55 2.03
N GLN A 182 31.43 -12.54 1.35
CA GLN A 182 31.48 -12.62 -0.10
C GLN A 182 30.56 -11.57 -0.73
N SER A 183 31.20 -10.48 -1.17
CA SER A 183 30.62 -9.28 -1.76
C SER A 183 29.98 -9.52 -3.14
N GLY A 184 28.78 -10.09 -3.13
CA GLY A 184 27.81 -10.03 -4.24
C GLY A 184 26.46 -9.43 -3.84
N ILE A 185 26.28 -9.06 -2.56
CA ILE A 185 25.02 -8.63 -1.96
C ILE A 185 25.18 -7.18 -1.48
N PRO A 186 24.30 -6.24 -1.86
CA PRO A 186 24.37 -4.86 -1.38
C PRO A 186 24.35 -4.79 0.16
N SER A 187 25.36 -4.14 0.75
CA SER A 187 25.62 -4.10 2.21
C SER A 187 24.63 -3.28 3.05
N THR A 188 23.49 -2.89 2.50
CA THR A 188 22.47 -2.09 3.21
C THR A 188 21.48 -2.92 4.02
N ILE A 189 21.68 -4.23 4.09
CA ILE A 189 20.71 -5.20 4.58
C ILE A 189 21.09 -5.68 5.99
N LYS A 190 20.36 -5.22 7.02
CA LYS A 190 20.37 -5.88 8.34
C LYS A 190 19.62 -7.21 8.24
N ALA A 191 20.00 -8.17 9.09
CA ALA A 191 19.39 -9.49 9.20
C ALA A 191 17.85 -9.43 9.15
N PHE A 192 17.25 -10.38 8.42
CA PHE A 192 15.80 -10.51 8.28
C PHE A 192 15.18 -10.81 9.66
N ASP A 193 14.61 -9.79 10.29
CA ASP A 193 13.83 -9.94 11.52
C ASP A 193 12.42 -10.41 11.13
N SER A 194 11.98 -11.53 11.69
CA SER A 194 10.71 -12.20 11.35
C SER A 194 9.48 -11.51 11.92
N ASN A 195 9.66 -10.40 12.65
CA ASN A 195 8.57 -9.63 13.23
C ASN A 195 8.41 -8.28 12.48
N PRO A 196 7.48 -8.14 11.52
CA PRO A 196 7.33 -6.90 10.78
C PRO A 196 6.66 -5.84 11.67
N GLU A 197 7.48 -5.07 12.38
CA GLU A 197 7.04 -3.76 12.86
C GLU A 197 6.73 -2.93 11.60
N TYR A 198 5.45 -2.62 11.32
CA TYR A 198 5.06 -1.82 10.15
C TYR A 198 5.70 -0.43 10.26
N PRO A 199 6.82 -0.15 9.55
CA PRO A 199 7.51 1.10 9.75
C PRO A 199 6.74 2.15 8.96
N LEU A 200 5.94 2.94 9.67
CA LEU A 200 5.22 4.09 9.12
C LEU A 200 6.20 5.00 8.37
N SER A 201 5.76 5.58 7.25
CA SER A 201 6.58 6.56 6.53
C SER A 201 6.92 7.77 7.42
N LYS A 202 7.92 8.57 7.05
CA LYS A 202 8.24 9.80 7.79
C LYS A 202 7.04 10.76 7.83
N LYS A 203 6.25 10.82 6.75
CA LYS A 203 5.01 11.60 6.64
C LYS A 203 3.94 11.04 7.59
N ALA A 204 3.76 9.73 7.63
CA ALA A 204 2.84 9.04 8.54
C ALA A 204 3.20 9.25 10.02
N ASN A 205 4.49 9.14 10.36
CA ASN A 205 4.99 9.42 11.71
C ASN A 205 4.75 10.88 12.13
N ALA A 206 4.94 11.83 11.20
CA ALA A 206 4.65 13.24 11.44
C ALA A 206 3.15 13.49 11.66
N LYS A 207 2.27 12.90 10.83
CA LYS A 207 0.81 12.97 10.99
C LYS A 207 0.34 12.32 12.30
N LYS A 208 0.83 11.13 12.65
CA LYS A 208 0.55 10.46 13.94
C LYS A 208 0.96 11.31 15.14
N LYS A 209 2.14 11.93 15.07
CA LYS A 209 2.61 12.87 16.12
C LYS A 209 1.70 14.10 16.22
N GLN A 210 1.22 14.64 15.10
CA GLN A 210 0.31 15.78 15.07
C GLN A 210 -1.09 15.42 15.62
N LYS A 211 -1.66 14.27 15.23
CA LYS A 211 -2.95 13.78 15.76
C LYS A 211 -2.90 13.60 17.29
N ARG A 212 -1.80 13.04 17.83
CA ARG A 212 -1.58 12.92 19.29
C ARG A 212 -1.48 14.28 19.99
N LYS A 213 -0.84 15.29 19.38
CA LYS A 213 -0.78 16.66 19.92
C LYS A 213 -2.16 17.31 19.96
N ASN A 214 -2.93 17.19 18.88
CA ASN A 214 -4.28 17.75 18.79
C ASN A 214 -5.23 17.10 19.80
N ALA A 215 -5.19 15.77 19.95
CA ALA A 215 -5.98 15.07 20.97
C ALA A 215 -5.64 15.51 22.39
N LYS A 216 -4.35 15.70 22.72
CA LYS A 216 -3.91 16.23 24.02
C LYS A 216 -4.38 17.67 24.25
N ALA A 217 -4.35 18.52 23.22
CA ALA A 217 -4.81 19.91 23.30
C ALA A 217 -6.33 19.99 23.54
N SER A 218 -7.12 19.16 22.84
CA SER A 218 -8.57 19.07 23.04
C SER A 218 -8.95 18.57 24.43
N ARG A 219 -8.25 17.54 24.94
CA ARG A 219 -8.45 17.05 26.33
C ARG A 219 -8.15 18.12 27.38
N LYS A 220 -7.09 18.92 27.20
CA LYS A 220 -6.77 20.05 28.10
C LYS A 220 -7.79 21.19 28.03
N LYS A 221 -8.39 21.47 26.87
CA LYS A 221 -9.46 22.48 26.74
C LYS A 221 -10.75 22.03 27.43
N ASN A 222 -11.16 20.78 27.24
CA ASN A 222 -12.37 20.23 27.89
C ASN A 222 -12.22 20.09 29.41
N SER A 223 -11.03 19.75 29.92
CA SER A 223 -10.81 19.70 31.37
C SER A 223 -10.86 21.07 32.05
N LYS A 224 -10.46 22.15 31.34
CA LYS A 224 -10.63 23.53 31.82
C LYS A 224 -12.06 24.04 31.77
N LYS A 225 -12.87 23.54 30.81
CA LYS A 225 -14.28 23.93 30.65
C LYS A 225 -15.21 23.27 31.68
N ARG A 226 -14.86 22.09 32.21
CA ARG A 226 -15.59 21.41 33.32
C ARG A 226 -15.26 21.96 34.72
N LYS A 227 -14.26 22.85 34.85
CA LYS A 227 -13.86 23.47 36.12
C LYS A 227 -14.33 24.94 36.25
N ARG A 228 -15.24 25.36 35.38
CA ARG A 228 -16.01 26.61 35.45
C ARG A 228 -17.47 26.26 35.47
#